data_AF-A0A839P8F6-F1
#
_entry.id   AF-A0A839P8F6-F1
#
_cell.length_a   1.000
_cell.length_b   1.000
_cell.length_c   1.000
_cell.angle_alpha   90.00
_cell.angle_beta   90.00
_cell.angle_gamma   90.00
#
_symmetry.space_group_name_H-M   'P 1'
#
loop_
_entity.id
_entity.type
_entity.pdbx_description
1 polymer ?
#
loop_
_entity_poly.entity_id
_entity_poly.type
_entity_poly.pdbx_seq_one_letter_code
_entity_poly.pdbx_strand_id
1 'polypeptide(L)'
;MFPTELDSQWFHNNPDREFRLRRQSPAEFQAWPVPPEPGMAAWCIIRKADGAVEEFALPVGDEMDDYDEELMQLFDQLRDRTT
;
A
#
# COMPACT_ATOMS: atom_id res chain seq x y z
N MET A 1 8.22 2.59 -5.73
CA MET A 1 7.25 1.97 -6.66
C MET A 1 6.29 3.04 -7.19
N PHE A 2 5.58 2.78 -8.31
CA PHE A 2 4.53 3.68 -8.83
C PHE A 2 3.18 2.93 -8.90
N PRO A 3 2.03 3.64 -8.84
CA PRO A 3 0.72 3.03 -9.07
C PRO A 3 0.64 2.37 -10.45
N THR A 4 -0.02 1.22 -10.51
CA THR A 4 -0.26 0.47 -11.75
C THR A 4 -1.55 0.92 -12.43
N GLU A 5 -1.75 0.52 -13.69
CA GLU A 5 -3.03 0.76 -14.39
C GLU A 5 -4.23 0.14 -13.65
N LEU A 6 -4.01 -0.99 -12.96
CA LEU A 6 -5.03 -1.61 -12.11
C LEU A 6 -5.37 -0.77 -10.87
N ASP A 7 -4.43 0.05 -10.38
CA ASP A 7 -4.67 1.01 -9.30
C ASP A 7 -5.54 2.17 -9.78
N SER A 8 -5.24 2.71 -10.96
CA SER A 8 -6.09 3.71 -11.60
C SER A 8 -7.50 3.20 -11.86
N GLN A 9 -7.65 1.97 -12.39
CA GLN A 9 -8.96 1.38 -12.64
C GLN A 9 -9.75 1.11 -11.35
N TRP A 10 -9.08 0.72 -10.27
CA TRP A 10 -9.73 0.54 -8.98
C TRP A 10 -10.27 1.87 -8.43
N PHE A 11 -9.50 2.97 -8.48
CA PHE A 11 -10.00 4.29 -8.07
C PHE A 11 -11.13 4.82 -8.95
N HIS A 12 -11.14 4.45 -10.24
CA HIS A 12 -12.26 4.78 -11.13
C HIS A 12 -13.56 4.10 -10.67
N ASN A 13 -13.48 2.83 -10.24
CA ASN A 13 -14.62 2.07 -9.74
C ASN A 13 -14.99 2.40 -8.28
N ASN A 14 -14.08 3.04 -7.54
CA ASN A 14 -14.26 3.44 -6.15
C ASN A 14 -14.00 4.96 -6.01
N PRO A 15 -14.88 5.81 -6.59
CA PRO A 15 -14.61 7.23 -6.72
C PRO A 15 -14.55 7.98 -5.39
N ASP A 16 -15.19 7.45 -4.35
CA ASP A 16 -15.23 8.06 -3.01
C ASP A 16 -14.00 7.72 -2.15
N ARG A 17 -13.14 6.82 -2.64
CA ARG A 17 -11.95 6.38 -1.91
C ARG A 17 -10.78 7.34 -2.17
N GLU A 18 -10.10 7.75 -1.10
CA GLU A 18 -8.88 8.57 -1.15
C GLU A 18 -7.61 7.73 -1.14
N PHE A 19 -7.67 6.57 -0.50
CA PHE A 19 -6.57 5.62 -0.42
C PHE A 19 -6.99 4.25 -0.96
N ARG A 20 -5.99 3.50 -1.45
CA ARG A 20 -6.13 2.08 -1.77
C ARG A 20 -5.08 1.31 -1.00
N LEU A 21 -5.54 0.38 -0.16
CA LEU A 21 -4.70 -0.67 0.40
C LEU A 21 -4.68 -1.86 -0.58
N ARG A 22 -3.49 -2.37 -0.90
CA ARG A 22 -3.35 -3.52 -1.79
C ARG A 22 -2.17 -4.40 -1.40
N ARG A 23 -2.39 -5.72 -1.45
CA ARG A 23 -1.33 -6.72 -1.34
C ARG A 23 -0.48 -6.76 -2.61
N GLN A 24 0.84 -6.73 -2.45
CA GLN A 24 1.79 -6.82 -3.54
C GLN A 24 2.09 -8.27 -3.91
N SER A 25 2.28 -8.51 -5.19
CA SER A 25 2.75 -9.78 -5.73
C SER A 25 4.26 -9.98 -5.48
N PRO A 26 4.77 -11.22 -5.54
CA PRO A 26 6.21 -11.49 -5.45
C PRO A 26 7.07 -10.71 -6.44
N ALA A 27 6.57 -10.44 -7.64
CA ALA A 27 7.31 -9.65 -8.62
C ALA A 27 7.44 -8.17 -8.22
N GLU A 28 6.47 -7.63 -7.49
CA GLU A 28 6.46 -6.23 -7.06
C GLU A 28 7.42 -6.01 -5.87
N PHE A 29 7.34 -6.85 -4.84
CA PHE A 29 8.21 -6.67 -3.66
C PHE A 29 9.65 -7.17 -3.87
N GLN A 30 9.92 -7.90 -4.96
CA GLN A 30 11.31 -8.24 -5.35
C GLN A 30 12.16 -7.00 -5.64
N ALA A 31 11.54 -5.86 -5.97
CA ALA A 31 12.22 -4.60 -6.17
C ALA A 31 12.54 -3.86 -4.86
N TRP A 32 12.07 -4.37 -3.70
CA TRP A 32 12.33 -3.73 -2.41
C TRP A 32 13.81 -3.83 -2.03
N PRO A 33 14.37 -2.79 -1.37
CA PRO A 33 15.73 -2.86 -0.84
C PRO A 33 15.92 -4.00 0.16
N VAL A 34 14.88 -4.29 0.95
CA VAL A 34 14.82 -5.40 1.90
C VAL A 34 13.52 -6.14 1.66
N PRO A 35 13.57 -7.41 1.22
CA PRO A 35 12.35 -8.19 1.00
C PRO A 35 11.66 -8.51 2.34
N PRO A 36 10.33 -8.72 2.35
CA PRO A 36 9.61 -9.17 3.54
C PRO A 36 10.17 -10.49 4.08
N GLU A 37 10.20 -10.63 5.40
CA GLU A 37 10.62 -11.85 6.06
C GLU A 37 9.67 -13.03 5.78
N PRO A 38 10.13 -14.29 5.87
CA PRO A 38 9.24 -15.44 5.80
C PRO A 38 8.11 -15.35 6.82
N GLY A 39 6.87 -15.50 6.36
CA GLY A 39 5.68 -15.32 7.19
C GLY A 39 5.10 -13.91 7.17
N MET A 40 5.70 -12.98 6.42
CA MET A 40 5.14 -11.66 6.14
C MET A 40 4.55 -11.56 4.72
N ALA A 41 3.51 -10.75 4.56
CA ALA A 41 2.95 -10.33 3.28
C ALA A 41 3.34 -8.88 2.99
N ALA A 42 3.76 -8.60 1.77
CA ALA A 42 3.99 -7.24 1.30
C ALA A 42 2.66 -6.55 0.96
N TRP A 43 2.51 -5.32 1.43
CA TRP A 43 1.38 -4.45 1.20
C TRP A 43 1.87 -3.07 0.77
N CYS A 44 0.98 -2.34 0.12
CA CYS A 44 1.19 -0.94 -0.18
C CYS A 44 -0.10 -0.14 0.03
N ILE A 45 0.08 1.12 0.41
CA ILE A 45 -0.97 2.14 0.45
C ILE A 45 -0.70 3.13 -0.67
N ILE A 46 -1.71 3.38 -1.48
CA ILE A 46 -1.63 4.32 -2.62
C ILE A 46 -2.57 5.48 -2.33
N ARG A 47 -2.06 6.72 -2.41
CA ARG A 47 -2.86 7.94 -2.29
C ARG A 47 -3.35 8.41 -3.65
N LYS A 48 -4.66 8.61 -3.79
CA LYS A 48 -5.29 9.01 -5.06
C LYS A 48 -4.86 10.38 -5.57
N ALA A 49 -4.65 11.34 -4.65
CA ALA A 49 -4.44 12.74 -4.98
C ALA A 49 -3.18 12.98 -5.85
N ASP A 50 -2.11 12.24 -5.58
CA ASP A 50 -0.81 12.42 -6.23
C ASP A 50 -0.16 11.10 -6.67
N GLY A 51 -0.82 9.96 -6.45
CA GLY A 51 -0.29 8.64 -6.78
C GLY A 51 0.88 8.22 -5.90
N ALA A 52 1.10 8.86 -4.75
CA ALA A 52 2.16 8.47 -3.84
C ALA A 52 1.90 7.06 -3.28
N VAL A 53 2.97 6.29 -3.07
CA VAL A 53 2.92 4.89 -2.63
C VAL A 53 3.84 4.70 -1.44
N GLU A 54 3.30 4.15 -0.36
CA GLU A 54 4.09 3.69 0.78
C GLU A 54 3.97 2.17 0.93
N GLU A 55 5.08 1.54 1.27
CA GLU A 55 5.28 0.09 1.25
C GLU A 55 5.53 -0.43 2.67
N PHE A 56 4.89 -1.54 3.03
CA PHE A 56 5.02 -2.12 4.38
C PHE A 56 4.68 -3.61 4.39
N ALA A 57 5.12 -4.32 5.43
CA ALA A 57 4.89 -5.75 5.58
C ALA A 57 4.09 -6.05 6.85
N LEU A 58 3.14 -6.98 6.75
CA LEU A 58 2.35 -7.50 7.88
C LEU A 58 2.47 -9.02 7.96
N PRO A 59 2.31 -9.63 9.15
CA PRO A 59 2.19 -11.08 9.27
C PRO A 59 1.11 -11.65 8.35
N VAL A 60 1.37 -12.80 7.74
CA VAL A 60 0.38 -13.48 6.91
C VAL A 60 -0.79 -13.92 7.79
N GLY A 61 -2.01 -13.49 7.43
CA GLY A 61 -3.23 -13.80 8.16
C GLY A 61 -3.75 -12.63 9.00
N ASP A 62 -2.95 -11.58 9.17
CA ASP A 62 -3.44 -10.34 9.75
C ASP A 62 -4.36 -9.62 8.75
N GLU A 63 -5.51 -9.18 9.26
CA GLU A 63 -6.44 -8.31 8.55
C GLU A 63 -6.16 -6.87 8.95
N MET A 64 -6.13 -5.98 7.96
CA MET A 64 -6.00 -4.56 8.19
C MET A 64 -7.29 -3.89 7.77
N ASP A 65 -7.76 -2.96 8.60
CA ASP A 65 -8.84 -2.08 8.21
C ASP A 65 -8.41 -1.23 7.01
N ASP A 66 -9.34 -1.09 6.05
CA ASP A 66 -9.08 -0.32 4.85
C ASP A 66 -9.73 1.07 4.88
N TYR A 67 -10.38 1.52 5.96
CA TYR A 67 -10.95 2.88 6.00
C TYR A 67 -9.90 3.97 5.71
N ASP A 68 -10.29 4.97 4.92
CA ASP A 68 -9.36 6.02 4.45
C ASP A 68 -8.71 6.80 5.61
N GLU A 69 -9.40 6.96 6.75
CA GLU A 69 -8.85 7.62 7.95
C GLU A 69 -7.69 6.82 8.56
N GLU A 70 -7.83 5.49 8.69
CA GLU A 70 -6.79 4.60 9.21
C GLU A 70 -5.62 4.51 8.23
N LEU A 71 -5.92 4.40 6.92
CA LEU A 71 -4.90 4.36 5.88
C LEU A 71 -4.12 5.68 5.79
N MET A 72 -4.76 6.84 5.97
CA MET A 72 -4.11 8.14 6.01
C MET A 72 -3.10 8.20 7.16
N GLN A 73 -3.51 7.82 8.38
CA GLN A 73 -2.64 7.83 9.54
C GLN A 73 -1.43 6.89 9.36
N LEU A 74 -1.64 5.68 8.83
CA LEU A 74 -0.53 4.78 8.56
C LEU A 74 0.38 5.31 7.46
N PHE A 75 -0.19 5.86 6.38
CA PHE A 75 0.57 6.42 5.26
C PHE A 75 1.54 7.51 5.73
N ASP A 76 1.04 8.46 6.53
CA ASP A 76 1.88 9.54 7.08
C ASP A 76 2.97 9.00 8.01
N GLN A 77 2.65 8.03 8.87
CA GLN A 77 3.64 7.37 9.73
C GLN A 77 4.74 6.64 8.95
N LEU A 78 4.40 5.97 7.84
CA LEU A 78 5.36 5.28 7.00
C LEU A 78 6.30 6.27 6.30
N ARG A 79 5.75 7.39 5.83
CA ARG A 79 6.50 8.43 5.12
C ARG A 79 7.44 9.23 6.04
N ASP A 80 7.02 9.50 7.27
CA ASP A 80 7.87 10.15 8.26
C ASP A 80 9.07 9.28 8.69
N ARG A 81 8.96 7.94 8.57
CA ARG A 81 10.06 7.01 8.87
C ARG A 81 11.09 6.88 7.75
N THR A 82 10.73 7.24 6.52
CA THR A 82 11.60 7.17 5.34
C THR A 82 12.29 8.50 5.03
N THR A 83 11.98 9.58 5.78
CA THR A 83 12.59 10.91 5.66
C THR A 83 13.69 11.13 6.70
#